data_AF-A0A6A0AAM0-F1
#
_entry.id   AF-A0A6A0AAM0-F1
#
_cell.length_a   1.000
_cell.length_b   1.000
_cell.length_c   1.000
_cell.angle_alpha   90.00
_cell.angle_beta   90.00
_cell.angle_gamma   90.00
#
_symmetry.space_group_name_H-M   'P 1'
#
loop_
_entity.id
_entity.type
_entity.pdbx_description
1 polymer ?
#
loop_
_entity_poly.entity_id
_entity_poly.type
_entity_poly.pdbx_seq_one_letter_code
_entity_poly.pdbx_strand_id
1 'polypeptide(L)'
;MVDPLAALLTLVWIAFLFFIMFTASDRFFCPSLELLSQMLRLSPAVAGATLLAFGNGAPDVFSQIAAIHSGGAEVTPSSVSMALSEPMGTGLFVGNVVLGLTVSLDRAAFIKDVLFYLAAVSGVLAAMLWGHIYLWQCLLLLGGYVSYVALTVWLSREQERAPSQRQMEGLVHLVRTVTQKAERLHLSRQRLAWLLWRALRRPVVVAMSLTMPA
;
A
#
# COMPACT_ATOMS: atom_id res chain seq x y z
N MET A 1 -30.29 -4.98 33.39
CA MET A 1 -30.64 -3.98 32.37
C MET A 1 -29.63 -2.84 32.53
N VAL A 2 -28.86 -2.52 31.49
CA VAL A 2 -27.91 -1.39 31.56
C VAL A 2 -28.72 -0.11 31.44
N ASP A 3 -28.52 0.85 32.35
CA ASP A 3 -29.25 2.11 32.29
C ASP A 3 -28.92 2.84 30.98
N PRO A 4 -29.92 3.38 30.24
CA PRO A 4 -29.68 4.01 28.94
C PRO A 4 -28.73 5.21 29.04
N LEU A 5 -28.72 5.89 30.20
CA LEU A 5 -27.80 6.98 30.49
C LEU A 5 -26.36 6.48 30.68
N ALA A 6 -26.17 5.35 31.36
CA ALA A 6 -24.86 4.72 31.50
C ALA A 6 -24.32 4.28 30.13
N ALA A 7 -25.17 3.67 29.29
CA ALA A 7 -24.78 3.28 27.93
C ALA A 7 -24.38 4.49 27.07
N LEU A 8 -25.14 5.59 27.13
CA LEU A 8 -24.79 6.84 26.42
C LEU A 8 -23.46 7.41 26.92
N LEU A 9 -23.25 7.44 28.24
CA LEU A 9 -22.01 7.92 28.84
C LEU A 9 -20.81 7.08 28.40
N THR A 10 -20.95 5.75 28.39
CA THR A 10 -19.90 4.83 27.91
C THR A 10 -19.61 5.07 26.42
N LEU A 11 -20.62 5.30 25.60
CA LEU A 11 -20.43 5.56 24.16
C LEU A 11 -19.69 6.88 23.92
N VAL A 12 -20.07 7.94 24.65
CA VAL A 12 -19.36 9.24 24.60
C VAL A 12 -17.91 9.07 25.07
N TRP A 13 -17.69 8.30 26.14
CA TRP A 13 -16.35 8.02 26.65
C TRP A 13 -15.49 7.27 25.63
N ILE A 14 -16.02 6.23 25.00
CA ILE A 14 -15.33 5.48 23.95
C ILE A 14 -15.00 6.40 22.77
N ALA A 15 -15.93 7.24 22.32
CA ALA A 15 -15.69 8.19 21.23
C ALA A 15 -14.56 9.18 21.58
N PHE A 16 -14.52 9.67 22.82
CA PHE A 16 -13.45 10.54 23.31
C PHE A 16 -12.08 9.84 23.32
N LEU A 17 -12.01 8.59 23.77
CA LEU A 17 -10.78 7.79 23.74
C LEU A 17 -10.29 7.55 22.30
N PHE A 18 -11.20 7.20 21.38
CA PHE A 18 -10.87 7.06 19.96
C PHE A 18 -10.34 8.37 19.36
N PHE A 19 -10.91 9.52 19.73
CA PHE A 19 -10.46 10.82 19.25
C PHE A 19 -9.02 11.15 19.72
N ILE A 20 -8.70 10.86 20.98
CA ILE A 20 -7.33 11.04 21.51
C ILE A 20 -6.36 10.10 20.79
N MET A 21 -6.72 8.83 20.61
CA MET A 21 -5.86 7.85 19.92
C MET A 21 -5.64 8.20 18.46
N PHE A 22 -6.69 8.65 17.76
CA PHE A 22 -6.58 9.15 16.39
C PHE A 22 -5.60 10.33 16.32
N THR A 23 -5.79 11.33 17.19
CA THR A 23 -4.92 12.52 17.20
C THR A 23 -3.48 12.16 17.55
N ALA A 24 -3.27 11.25 18.51
CA ALA A 24 -1.94 10.80 18.88
C ALA A 24 -1.25 10.03 17.74
N SER A 25 -2.00 9.18 17.04
CA SER A 25 -1.49 8.42 15.90
C SER A 25 -1.11 9.33 14.74
N ASP A 26 -1.97 10.29 14.38
CA ASP A 26 -1.73 11.23 13.29
C ASP A 26 -0.56 12.19 13.58
N ARG A 27 -0.50 12.75 14.79
CA ARG A 27 0.48 13.80 15.15
C ARG A 27 1.85 13.27 15.56
N PHE A 28 1.93 12.08 16.15
CA PHE A 28 3.20 11.56 16.69
C PHE A 28 3.63 10.27 16.02
N PHE A 29 2.71 9.33 15.81
CA PHE A 29 3.06 7.99 15.34
C PHE A 29 3.37 7.97 13.83
N CYS A 30 2.51 8.56 12.99
CA CYS A 30 2.71 8.61 11.54
C CYS A 30 4.02 9.32 11.13
N PRO A 31 4.36 10.52 11.66
CA PRO A 31 5.63 11.18 11.31
C PRO A 31 6.86 10.40 11.79
N SER A 32 6.77 9.74 12.94
CA SER A 32 7.85 8.89 13.46
C SER A 32 8.08 7.67 12.55
N LEU A 33 7.02 7.06 12.05
CA LEU A 33 7.11 5.97 11.09
C LEU A 33 7.69 6.41 9.76
N GLU A 34 7.32 7.61 9.28
CA GLU A 34 7.87 8.14 8.04
C GLU A 34 9.37 8.41 8.16
N LEU A 35 9.82 8.98 9.27
CA LEU A 35 11.24 9.16 9.56
C LEU A 35 11.98 7.82 9.65
N LEU A 36 11.40 6.83 10.33
CA LEU A 36 11.99 5.49 10.44
C LEU A 36 12.04 4.78 9.08
N SER A 37 11.01 4.96 8.24
CA SER A 37 10.96 4.46 6.86
C SER A 37 12.10 5.03 6.02
N GLN A 38 12.37 6.33 6.15
CA GLN A 38 13.49 6.99 5.46
C GLN A 38 14.85 6.48 5.94
N MET A 39 15.03 6.31 7.26
CA MET A 39 16.28 5.78 7.82
C MET A 39 16.54 4.33 7.38
N LEU A 40 15.50 3.51 7.33
CA LEU A 40 15.59 2.10 6.92
C LEU A 40 15.51 1.88 5.40
N ARG A 41 15.36 2.96 4.61
CA ARG A 41 15.14 2.91 3.15
C ARG A 41 13.97 1.99 2.75
N LEU A 42 12.92 1.96 3.57
CA LEU A 42 11.68 1.26 3.28
C LEU A 42 10.70 2.23 2.60
N SER A 43 9.79 1.69 1.79
CA SER A 43 8.66 2.48 1.32
C SER A 43 7.62 2.64 2.43
N PRO A 44 6.82 3.73 2.44
CA PRO A 44 5.79 3.95 3.47
C PRO A 44 4.79 2.79 3.57
N ALA A 45 4.48 2.12 2.45
CA ALA A 45 3.61 0.96 2.43
C ALA A 45 4.21 -0.24 3.19
N VAL A 46 5.51 -0.50 2.99
CA VAL A 46 6.21 -1.58 3.71
C VAL A 46 6.38 -1.22 5.18
N ALA A 47 6.71 0.04 5.50
CA ALA A 47 6.79 0.52 6.88
C ALA A 47 5.44 0.39 7.62
N GLY A 48 4.33 0.73 6.97
CA GLY A 48 2.98 0.50 7.51
C GLY A 48 2.67 -0.99 7.69
N ALA A 49 3.03 -1.84 6.71
CA ALA A 49 2.79 -3.27 6.80
C ALA A 49 3.63 -3.98 7.88
N THR A 50 4.81 -3.45 8.22
CA THR A 50 5.74 -4.11 9.17
C THR A 50 5.91 -3.36 10.47
N LEU A 51 6.28 -2.08 10.44
CA LEU A 51 6.63 -1.32 11.66
C LEU A 51 5.38 -0.91 12.45
N LEU A 52 4.33 -0.44 11.78
CA LEU A 52 3.03 -0.17 12.43
C LEU A 52 2.42 -1.48 12.96
N ALA A 53 2.43 -2.54 12.15
CA ALA A 53 1.93 -3.86 12.57
C ALA A 53 2.70 -4.43 13.76
N PHE A 54 4.03 -4.29 13.80
CA PHE A 54 4.86 -4.73 14.91
C PHE A 54 4.68 -3.86 16.15
N GLY A 55 4.55 -2.54 15.99
CA GLY A 55 4.33 -1.59 17.08
C GLY A 55 3.05 -1.86 17.86
N ASN A 56 1.97 -2.26 17.17
CA ASN A 56 0.73 -2.71 17.82
C ASN A 56 0.80 -4.19 18.24
N GLY A 57 1.35 -5.09 17.42
CA GLY A 57 1.28 -6.53 17.68
C GLY A 57 2.19 -7.03 18.80
N ALA A 58 3.34 -6.39 19.05
CA ALA A 58 4.25 -6.82 20.12
C ALA A 58 3.63 -6.72 21.53
N PRO A 59 3.06 -5.57 21.97
CA PRO A 59 2.41 -5.49 23.27
C PRO A 59 1.20 -6.42 23.40
N ASP A 60 0.43 -6.63 22.33
CA ASP A 60 -0.71 -7.57 22.31
C ASP A 60 -0.25 -9.00 22.60
N VAL A 61 0.83 -9.46 21.95
CA VAL A 61 1.41 -10.79 22.19
C VAL A 61 1.89 -10.92 23.63
N PHE A 62 2.55 -9.90 24.19
CA PHE A 62 2.97 -9.94 25.59
C PHE A 62 1.78 -9.97 26.55
N SER A 63 0.71 -9.21 26.25
CA SER A 63 -0.54 -9.23 27.01
C SER A 63 -1.18 -10.61 26.99
N GLN A 64 -1.25 -11.28 25.84
CA GLN A 64 -1.80 -12.62 25.70
C GLN A 64 -0.96 -13.67 26.43
N ILE A 65 0.37 -13.59 26.35
CA ILE A 65 1.26 -14.45 27.12
C ILE A 65 1.02 -14.24 28.61
N ALA A 66 0.96 -12.98 29.07
CA ALA A 66 0.66 -12.67 30.47
C ALA A 66 -0.72 -13.18 30.90
N ALA A 67 -1.75 -13.06 30.05
CA ALA A 67 -3.09 -13.57 30.30
C ALA A 67 -3.10 -15.09 30.48
N ILE A 68 -2.35 -15.83 29.64
CA ILE A 68 -2.22 -17.28 29.75
C ILE A 68 -1.51 -17.68 31.05
N HIS A 69 -0.47 -16.94 31.46
CA HIS A 69 0.31 -17.24 32.67
C HIS A 69 -0.30 -16.67 33.96
N SER A 70 -1.29 -15.77 33.88
CA SER A 70 -1.91 -15.13 35.05
C SER A 70 -2.71 -16.10 35.92
N GLY A 71 -3.16 -17.23 35.37
CA GLY A 71 -3.88 -18.28 36.08
C GLY A 71 -3.02 -19.34 36.78
N GLY A 72 -1.68 -19.20 36.74
CA GLY A 72 -0.72 -20.20 37.24
C GLY A 72 0.11 -20.86 36.12
N ALA A 73 0.81 -21.95 36.45
CA ALA A 73 1.65 -22.67 35.48
C ALA A 73 0.86 -23.58 34.52
N GLU A 74 -0.43 -23.81 34.79
CA GLU A 74 -1.29 -24.66 33.95
C GLU A 74 -2.13 -23.83 32.97
N VAL A 75 -1.95 -24.14 31.68
CA VAL A 75 -2.75 -23.57 30.60
C VAL A 75 -4.16 -24.17 30.66
N THR A 76 -5.11 -23.40 31.17
CA THR A 76 -6.52 -23.79 31.26
C THR A 76 -7.28 -23.33 30.00
N PRO A 77 -8.32 -24.04 29.52
CA PRO A 77 -9.13 -23.58 28.38
C PRO A 77 -9.67 -22.15 28.52
N SER A 78 -9.98 -21.71 29.74
CA SER A 78 -10.38 -20.34 30.04
C SER A 78 -9.28 -19.32 29.73
N SER A 79 -8.04 -19.59 30.15
CA SER A 79 -6.87 -18.73 29.89
C SER A 79 -6.58 -18.57 28.38
N VAL A 80 -6.73 -19.66 27.62
CA VAL A 80 -6.61 -19.64 26.15
C VAL A 80 -7.75 -18.84 25.53
N SER A 81 -8.99 -19.03 26.00
CA SER A 81 -10.15 -18.29 25.48
C SER A 81 -10.03 -16.77 25.74
N MET A 82 -9.49 -16.36 26.89
CA MET A 82 -9.23 -14.95 27.19
C MET A 82 -8.17 -14.37 26.26
N ALA A 83 -7.06 -15.07 26.07
CA ALA A 83 -5.99 -14.63 25.17
C ALA A 83 -6.45 -14.54 23.71
N LEU A 84 -7.33 -15.44 23.25
CA LEU A 84 -7.87 -15.40 21.88
C LEU A 84 -8.97 -14.34 21.69
N SER A 85 -9.67 -13.94 22.75
CA SER A 85 -10.81 -13.02 22.66
C SER A 85 -10.41 -11.62 22.18
N GLU A 86 -9.24 -11.13 22.59
CA GLU A 86 -8.68 -9.84 22.15
C GLU A 86 -8.41 -9.81 20.63
N PRO A 87 -7.55 -10.67 20.04
CA PRO A 87 -7.22 -10.65 18.62
C PRO A 87 -8.44 -10.95 17.73
N MET A 88 -9.38 -11.78 18.20
CA MET A 88 -10.64 -12.02 17.48
C MET A 88 -11.56 -10.79 17.52
N GLY A 89 -11.70 -10.15 18.68
CA GLY A 89 -12.55 -8.96 18.84
C GLY A 89 -12.04 -7.77 18.03
N THR A 90 -10.74 -7.50 18.09
CA THR A 90 -10.12 -6.42 17.30
C THR A 90 -10.23 -6.69 15.80
N GLY A 91 -9.96 -7.93 15.36
CA GLY A 91 -10.09 -8.30 13.95
C GLY A 91 -11.51 -8.15 13.42
N LEU A 92 -12.52 -8.55 14.19
CA LEU A 92 -13.94 -8.36 13.84
C LEU A 92 -14.34 -6.88 13.82
N PHE A 93 -13.87 -6.08 14.78
CA PHE A 93 -14.16 -4.66 14.84
C PHE A 93 -13.57 -3.93 13.63
N VAL A 94 -12.28 -4.15 13.33
CA VAL A 94 -11.61 -3.54 12.18
C VAL A 94 -12.24 -4.04 10.87
N GLY A 95 -12.47 -5.34 10.76
CA GLY A 95 -13.03 -5.96 9.56
C GLY A 95 -14.44 -5.48 9.20
N ASN A 96 -15.29 -5.20 10.19
CA ASN A 96 -16.67 -4.80 9.94
C ASN A 96 -16.88 -3.28 9.98
N VAL A 97 -16.33 -2.61 10.99
CA VAL A 97 -16.57 -1.18 11.23
C VAL A 97 -15.62 -0.33 10.43
N VAL A 98 -14.31 -0.57 10.55
CA VAL A 98 -13.30 0.28 9.92
C VAL A 98 -13.34 0.13 8.41
N LEU A 99 -13.35 -1.09 7.89
CA LEU A 99 -13.43 -1.33 6.43
C LEU A 99 -14.73 -0.75 5.85
N GLY A 100 -15.85 -0.83 6.56
CA GLY A 100 -17.13 -0.25 6.13
C GLY A 100 -17.13 1.28 6.02
N LEU A 101 -16.22 1.97 6.71
CA LEU A 101 -16.05 3.42 6.66
C LEU A 101 -15.04 3.88 5.59
N THR A 102 -14.25 2.97 5.02
CA THR A 102 -13.25 3.31 4.01
C THR A 102 -13.86 3.38 2.60
N VAL A 103 -13.59 4.47 1.88
CA VAL A 103 -14.24 4.77 0.57
C VAL A 103 -13.47 4.18 -0.63
N SER A 104 -12.20 3.82 -0.45
CA SER A 104 -11.33 3.34 -1.54
C SER A 104 -10.58 2.08 -1.11
N LEU A 105 -11.06 0.93 -1.57
CA LEU A 105 -10.41 -0.36 -1.36
C LEU A 105 -10.04 -0.98 -2.71
N ASP A 106 -8.78 -1.41 -2.83
CA ASP A 106 -8.39 -2.27 -3.95
C ASP A 106 -9.03 -3.64 -3.77
N ARG A 107 -9.82 -4.08 -4.75
CA ARG A 107 -10.61 -5.31 -4.65
C ARG A 107 -9.72 -6.55 -4.49
N ALA A 108 -8.57 -6.57 -5.18
CA ALA A 108 -7.67 -7.71 -5.12
C ALA A 108 -6.97 -7.80 -3.76
N ALA A 109 -6.46 -6.68 -3.25
CA ALA A 109 -5.89 -6.61 -1.90
C ALA A 109 -6.92 -6.98 -0.81
N PHE A 110 -8.15 -6.46 -0.92
CA PHE A 110 -9.22 -6.76 0.04
C PHE A 110 -9.60 -8.25 0.06
N ILE A 111 -9.80 -8.87 -1.12
CA ILE A 111 -10.14 -10.30 -1.20
C ILE A 111 -9.03 -11.16 -0.60
N LYS A 112 -7.76 -10.83 -0.88
CA LYS A 112 -6.61 -11.48 -0.27
C LYS A 112 -6.67 -11.38 1.26
N ASP A 113 -6.85 -10.18 1.81
CA ASP A 113 -6.86 -9.97 3.26
C ASP A 113 -7.99 -10.74 3.94
N VAL A 114 -9.20 -10.71 3.37
CA VAL A 114 -10.37 -11.44 3.89
C VAL A 114 -10.17 -12.95 3.82
N LEU A 115 -9.61 -13.48 2.73
CA LEU A 115 -9.35 -14.92 2.57
C LEU A 115 -8.34 -15.43 3.60
N PHE A 116 -7.21 -14.74 3.76
CA PHE A 116 -6.20 -15.12 4.75
C PHE A 116 -6.74 -14.99 6.18
N TYR A 117 -7.55 -13.97 6.46
CA TYR A 117 -8.20 -13.81 7.75
C TYR A 117 -9.19 -14.95 8.05
N LEU A 118 -10.06 -15.30 7.10
CA LEU A 118 -11.00 -16.42 7.25
C LEU A 118 -10.28 -17.76 7.41
N ALA A 119 -9.18 -17.98 6.67
CA ALA A 119 -8.35 -19.17 6.82
C ALA A 119 -7.70 -19.26 8.21
N ALA A 120 -7.20 -18.15 8.75
CA ALA A 120 -6.61 -18.10 10.08
C ALA A 120 -7.67 -18.36 11.17
N VAL A 121 -8.81 -17.67 11.11
CA VAL A 121 -9.92 -17.84 12.08
C VAL A 121 -10.48 -19.26 12.05
N SER A 122 -10.67 -19.83 10.86
CA SER A 122 -11.13 -21.22 10.73
C SER A 122 -10.10 -22.22 11.23
N GLY A 123 -8.81 -21.99 11.01
CA GLY A 123 -7.74 -22.81 11.56
C GLY A 123 -7.70 -22.80 13.09
N VAL A 124 -7.84 -21.62 13.70
CA VAL A 124 -7.95 -21.48 15.16
C VAL A 124 -9.21 -22.18 15.68
N LEU A 125 -10.35 -21.98 15.04
CA LEU A 125 -11.61 -22.65 15.41
C LEU A 125 -11.48 -24.18 15.34
N ALA A 126 -10.88 -24.72 14.28
CA ALA A 126 -10.65 -26.16 14.14
C ALA A 126 -9.73 -26.70 15.25
N ALA A 127 -8.65 -25.97 15.59
CA ALA A 127 -7.76 -26.34 16.69
C ALA A 127 -8.50 -26.35 18.04
N MET A 128 -9.42 -25.40 18.26
CA MET A 128 -10.25 -25.38 19.47
C MET A 128 -11.25 -26.53 19.51
N LEU A 129 -11.89 -26.87 18.38
CA LEU A 129 -12.83 -28.00 18.29
C LEU A 129 -12.16 -29.35 18.53
N TRP A 130 -10.89 -29.50 18.15
CA TRP A 130 -10.11 -30.70 18.42
C TRP A 130 -9.72 -30.87 19.89
N GLY A 131 -9.81 -29.81 20.71
CA GLY A 131 -9.49 -29.85 22.14
C GLY A 131 -8.00 -29.96 22.47
N HIS A 132 -7.14 -30.20 21.48
CA HIS A 132 -5.69 -30.26 21.63
C HIS A 132 -4.98 -29.39 20.58
N ILE A 133 -4.06 -28.54 21.03
CA ILE A 133 -3.24 -27.69 20.18
C ILE A 133 -1.93 -28.41 19.90
N TYR A 134 -1.70 -28.80 18.65
CA TYR A 134 -0.46 -29.45 18.24
C TYR A 134 0.53 -28.44 17.66
N LEU A 135 1.83 -28.69 17.85
CA LEU A 135 2.90 -27.82 17.33
C LEU A 135 2.78 -27.56 15.82
N TRP A 136 2.39 -28.57 15.04
CA TRP A 136 2.24 -28.42 13.59
C TRP A 136 1.12 -27.44 13.22
N GLN A 137 0.06 -27.32 14.02
CA GLN A 137 -1.02 -26.35 13.80
C GLN A 137 -0.51 -24.92 14.02
N CYS A 138 0.28 -24.72 15.07
CA CYS A 138 0.96 -23.45 15.35
C CYS A 138 1.94 -23.08 14.22
N LEU A 139 2.75 -24.05 13.75
CA LEU A 139 3.67 -23.84 12.64
C LEU A 139 2.94 -23.55 11.32
N LEU A 140 1.79 -24.17 11.09
CA LEU A 140 0.95 -23.92 9.91
C LEU A 140 0.36 -22.50 9.95
N LEU A 141 -0.18 -22.06 11.10
CA LEU A 141 -0.67 -20.69 11.29
C LEU A 141 0.47 -19.67 11.12
N LEU A 142 1.65 -19.94 11.68
CA LEU A 142 2.83 -19.09 11.52
C LEU A 142 3.29 -19.03 10.06
N GLY A 143 3.33 -20.16 9.37
CA GLY A 143 3.65 -20.22 7.94
C GLY A 143 2.62 -19.49 7.07
N GLY A 144 1.33 -19.58 7.44
CA GLY A 144 0.25 -18.80 6.84
C GLY A 144 0.45 -17.31 7.01
N TYR A 145 0.84 -16.85 8.20
CA TYR A 145 1.17 -15.44 8.44
C TYR A 145 2.39 -14.97 7.62
N VAL A 146 3.48 -15.75 7.60
CA VAL A 146 4.68 -15.41 6.81
C VAL A 146 4.34 -15.34 5.31
N SER A 147 3.54 -16.28 4.80
CA SER A 147 3.14 -16.27 3.39
C SER A 147 2.21 -15.08 3.06
N TYR A 148 1.30 -14.71 3.96
CA TYR A 148 0.48 -13.50 3.84
C TYR A 148 1.35 -12.23 3.76
N VAL A 149 2.33 -12.07 4.66
CA VAL A 149 3.23 -10.91 4.65
C VAL A 149 4.06 -10.88 3.37
N ALA A 150 4.62 -12.02 2.97
CA ALA A 150 5.40 -12.11 1.72
C ALA A 150 4.58 -11.73 0.48
N LEU A 151 3.35 -12.24 0.38
CA LEU A 151 2.43 -11.92 -0.72
C LEU A 151 2.06 -10.42 -0.71
N THR A 152 1.82 -9.85 0.47
CA THR A 152 1.51 -8.42 0.65
C THR A 152 2.67 -7.56 0.19
N VAL A 153 3.90 -7.84 0.66
CA VAL A 153 5.10 -7.11 0.24
C VAL A 153 5.35 -7.25 -1.26
N TRP A 154 5.13 -8.43 -1.82
CA TRP A 154 5.28 -8.66 -3.26
C TRP A 154 4.30 -7.82 -4.07
N LEU A 155 3.01 -7.83 -3.71
CA LEU A 155 1.97 -7.02 -4.36
C LEU A 155 2.23 -5.51 -4.23
N SER A 156 2.64 -5.04 -3.04
CA SER A 156 2.97 -3.62 -2.82
C SER A 156 4.15 -3.17 -3.69
N ARG A 157 5.18 -4.01 -3.83
CA ARG A 157 6.32 -3.72 -4.72
C ARG A 157 5.93 -3.67 -6.19
N GLU A 158 5.03 -4.54 -6.63
CA GLU A 158 4.48 -4.53 -7.99
C GLU A 158 3.70 -3.24 -8.26
N GLN A 159 2.87 -2.82 -7.29
CA GLN A 159 2.10 -1.58 -7.35
C GLN A 159 2.96 -0.32 -7.35
N GLU A 160 4.12 -0.30 -6.67
CA GLU A 160 5.04 0.84 -6.71
C GLU A 160 5.83 0.92 -8.03
N ARG A 161 6.11 -0.24 -8.67
CA ARG A 161 6.81 -0.29 -9.96
C ARG A 161 5.96 0.18 -11.12
N ALA A 162 4.67 -0.17 -11.14
CA ALA A 162 3.75 0.18 -12.22
C ALA A 162 3.59 1.70 -12.52
N PRO A 163 3.42 2.61 -11.54
CA PRO A 163 3.28 4.04 -11.80
C PRO A 163 4.58 4.69 -12.29
N SER A 164 5.73 4.24 -11.78
CA SER A 164 7.04 4.74 -12.23
C SER A 164 7.32 4.34 -13.68
N GLN A 165 6.96 3.12 -14.08
CA GLN A 165 7.03 2.68 -15.48
C GLN A 165 6.09 3.49 -16.38
N ARG A 166 4.82 3.68 -16.00
CA ARG A 166 3.86 4.47 -16.80
C ARG A 166 4.28 5.94 -16.96
N GLN A 167 4.81 6.55 -15.90
CA GLN A 167 5.35 7.91 -15.98
C GLN A 167 6.57 7.97 -16.91
N MET A 168 7.50 7.01 -16.78
CA MET A 168 8.67 6.90 -17.66
C MET A 168 8.26 6.73 -19.12
N GLU A 169 7.31 5.85 -19.41
CA GLU A 169 6.76 5.63 -20.75
C GLU A 169 6.11 6.91 -21.32
N GLY A 170 5.33 7.62 -20.50
CA GLY A 170 4.74 8.91 -20.87
C GLY A 170 5.80 9.97 -21.18
N LEU A 171 6.84 10.06 -20.35
CA LEU A 171 7.95 11.00 -20.55
C LEU A 171 8.75 10.65 -21.81
N VAL A 172 9.06 9.37 -22.01
CA VAL A 172 9.75 8.87 -23.21
C VAL A 172 8.92 9.15 -24.47
N HIS A 173 7.61 8.96 -24.42
CA HIS A 173 6.72 9.29 -25.54
C HIS A 173 6.68 10.80 -25.81
N LEU A 174 6.64 11.63 -24.77
CA LEU A 174 6.66 13.09 -24.90
C LEU A 174 7.99 13.59 -25.48
N VAL A 175 9.12 13.07 -24.99
CA VAL A 175 10.44 13.38 -25.53
C VAL A 175 10.50 12.99 -27.01
N ARG A 176 10.12 11.75 -27.37
CA ARG A 176 10.12 11.29 -28.77
C ARG A 176 9.26 12.17 -29.67
N THR A 177 8.07 12.58 -29.22
CA THR A 177 7.18 13.46 -30.01
C THR A 177 7.75 14.86 -30.19
N VAL A 178 8.39 15.43 -29.16
CA VAL A 178 9.08 16.73 -29.26
C VAL A 178 10.29 16.65 -30.20
N THR A 179 11.13 15.62 -30.05
CA THR A 179 12.32 15.43 -30.90
C THR A 179 11.94 15.27 -32.37
N GLN A 180 10.93 14.44 -32.67
CA GLN A 180 10.44 14.28 -34.04
C GLN A 180 9.87 15.58 -34.62
N LYS A 181 9.16 16.37 -33.81
CA LYS A 181 8.60 17.65 -34.27
C LYS A 181 9.72 18.66 -34.57
N ALA A 182 10.76 18.69 -33.75
CA ALA A 182 11.94 19.53 -33.97
C ALA A 182 12.69 19.15 -35.26
N GLU A 183 12.91 17.86 -35.52
CA GLU A 183 13.54 17.40 -36.77
C GLU A 183 12.73 17.79 -38.01
N ARG A 184 11.40 17.61 -37.98
CA ARG A 184 10.52 18.02 -39.09
C ARG A 184 10.58 19.52 -39.36
N LEU A 185 10.65 20.34 -38.31
CA LEU A 185 10.79 21.79 -38.43
C LEU A 185 12.17 22.19 -38.97
N HIS A 186 13.21 21.47 -38.59
CA HIS A 186 14.56 21.71 -39.11
C HIS A 186 14.65 21.36 -40.60
N LEU A 187 14.10 20.20 -40.99
CA LEU A 187 14.01 19.76 -42.38
C LEU A 187 13.12 20.68 -43.24
N SER A 188 12.02 21.21 -42.70
CA SER A 188 11.16 22.15 -43.43
C SER A 188 11.86 23.49 -43.65
N ARG A 189 12.60 24.00 -42.65
CA ARG A 189 13.44 25.20 -42.79
C ARG A 189 14.53 25.01 -43.84
N GLN A 190 15.25 23.89 -43.83
CA GLN A 190 16.28 23.61 -44.83
C GLN A 190 15.70 23.43 -46.24
N ARG A 191 14.56 22.73 -46.37
CA ARG A 191 13.85 22.60 -47.65
C ARG A 191 13.38 23.96 -48.17
N LEU A 192 12.81 24.81 -47.33
CA LEU A 192 12.42 26.17 -47.70
C LEU A 192 13.63 27.01 -48.11
N ALA A 193 14.73 26.95 -47.35
CA ALA A 193 15.97 27.66 -47.71
C ALA A 193 16.53 27.18 -49.05
N TRP A 194 16.52 25.87 -49.32
CA TRP A 194 16.94 25.30 -50.59
C TRP A 194 16.00 25.68 -51.74
N LEU A 195 14.68 25.65 -51.53
CA LEU A 195 13.69 26.07 -52.53
C LEU A 195 13.80 27.56 -52.84
N LEU A 196 13.98 28.41 -51.83
CA LEU A 196 14.22 29.84 -51.97
C LEU A 196 15.51 30.11 -52.75
N TRP A 197 16.62 29.47 -52.38
CA TRP A 197 17.88 29.56 -53.11
C TRP A 197 17.73 29.15 -54.57
N ARG A 198 17.03 28.04 -54.83
CA ARG A 198 16.77 27.53 -56.19
C ARG A 198 15.86 28.45 -57.00
N ALA A 199 14.87 29.09 -56.38
CA ALA A 199 13.99 30.07 -57.02
C ALA A 199 14.75 31.36 -57.38
N LEU A 200 15.58 31.88 -56.47
CA LEU A 200 16.41 33.06 -56.71
C LEU A 200 17.48 32.84 -57.77
N ARG A 201 18.01 31.62 -57.93
CA ARG A 201 19.08 31.33 -58.90
C ARG A 201 18.58 31.20 -60.35
N ARG A 202 17.30 30.89 -60.57
CA ARG A 202 16.71 30.70 -61.91
C ARG A 202 16.72 31.96 -62.80
N PRO A 203 16.28 33.15 -62.35
CA PRO A 203 16.31 34.35 -63.19
C PRO A 203 17.73 34.86 -63.47
N VAL A 204 18.68 34.65 -62.55
CA VAL A 204 20.08 35.07 -62.73
C VAL A 204 20.76 34.31 -63.87
N VAL A 205 20.54 33.00 -63.97
CA VAL A 205 21.14 32.19 -65.04
C VAL A 205 20.52 32.52 -66.41
N VAL A 206 19.22 32.82 -66.47
CA VAL A 206 18.53 33.18 -67.72
C VAL A 206 18.90 34.58 -68.21
N ALA A 207 19.12 35.54 -67.30
CA ALA A 207 19.61 36.87 -67.65
C ALA A 207 21.06 36.85 -68.17
N MET A 208 21.91 35.96 -67.63
CA MET A 208 23.30 35.81 -68.06
C MET A 208 23.45 35.14 -69.45
N SER A 209 22.48 34.32 -69.86
CA SER A 209 22.46 33.70 -71.20
C SER A 209 21.99 34.62 -72.33
N LEU A 210 21.46 35.81 -72.01
CA LEU A 210 20.94 36.77 -73.00
C LEU A 210 21.94 37.89 -73.36
N THR A 211 23.12 37.93 -72.72
CA THR A 211 24.11 39.02 -72.88
C THR A 211 25.43 38.60 -73.54
N MET A 212 25.59 37.37 -74.02
CA MET A 212 26.77 36.97 -74.78
C MET A 212 26.50 36.94 -76.29
N PRO A 213 27.05 37.88 -77.08
CA PRO A 213 27.12 37.75 -78.53
C PRO A 213 28.17 36.70 -78.91
N ALA A 214 27.92 36.08 -80.07
CA ALA A 214 28.69 34.96 -80.66
C ALA A 214 30.18 35.25 -80.85
#